data_AF-A0A7V4IH48-F1
#
_entry.id   AF-A0A7V4IH48-F1
#
_cell.length_a   1.000
_cell.length_b   1.000
_cell.length_c   1.000
_cell.angle_alpha   90.00
_cell.angle_beta   90.00
_cell.angle_gamma   90.00
#
_symmetry.space_group_name_H-M   'P 1'
#
loop_
_entity.id
_entity.type
_entity.pdbx_description
1 polymer ?
#
loop_
_entity_poly.entity_id
_entity_poly.type
_entity_poly.pdbx_seq_one_letter_code
_entity_poly.pdbx_strand_id
1 'polypeptide(L)'
;MTKRLMPLLALPLLFTGCTATFTNLTPTRQVRNADNLYPVEVQFNSRQQSLRWHTIQPFILVGDEALPMRPTPLMKNRWEGLVPVPAAASRVEYRYKFEYDYNDFGARKSDSALSPKYELRILDAK
;
A
#
# COMPACT_ATOMS: atom_id res chain seq x y z
N MET A 1 56.96 7.50 -12.73
CA MET A 1 56.48 8.79 -12.21
C MET A 1 55.62 9.46 -13.27
N THR A 2 54.29 9.29 -13.22
CA THR A 2 53.26 10.28 -13.62
C THR A 2 51.86 9.72 -13.32
N LYS A 3 51.14 10.48 -12.49
CA LYS A 3 49.73 10.37 -12.11
C LYS A 3 48.81 10.36 -13.34
N ARG A 4 47.71 9.59 -13.28
CA ARG A 4 46.37 10.09 -13.65
C ARG A 4 45.26 9.20 -13.09
N LEU A 5 44.34 9.88 -12.41
CA LEU A 5 43.14 9.42 -11.72
C LEU A 5 42.11 8.84 -12.70
N MET A 6 41.38 7.83 -12.22
CA MET A 6 39.96 7.46 -12.48
C MET A 6 39.48 7.20 -13.93
N PRO A 7 38.70 6.13 -14.08
CA PRO A 7 37.29 6.33 -14.40
C PRO A 7 36.40 5.63 -13.37
N LEU A 8 36.16 6.30 -12.23
CA LEU A 8 35.10 5.91 -11.30
C LEU A 8 33.79 6.55 -11.78
N LEU A 9 33.25 6.08 -12.91
CA LEU A 9 32.02 6.66 -13.48
C LEU A 9 31.18 5.62 -14.24
N ALA A 10 31.02 4.44 -13.66
CA ALA A 10 30.09 3.42 -14.16
C ALA A 10 29.18 2.87 -13.04
N LEU A 11 28.81 3.71 -12.07
CA LEU A 11 27.87 3.35 -11.01
C LEU A 11 26.70 4.32 -10.83
N PRO A 12 25.96 4.66 -11.89
CA PRO A 12 24.56 5.00 -11.68
C PRO A 12 23.69 4.26 -12.68
N LEU A 13 22.83 3.30 -12.26
CA LEU A 13 21.55 2.97 -12.94
C LEU A 13 20.82 1.72 -12.42
N LEU A 14 21.23 1.10 -11.30
CA LEU A 14 20.43 0.02 -10.68
C LEU A 14 19.44 0.53 -9.63
N PHE A 15 18.82 1.69 -9.86
CA PHE A 15 17.60 2.06 -9.13
C PHE A 15 16.40 1.55 -9.93
N THR A 16 16.23 0.22 -9.97
CA THR A 16 14.94 -0.40 -10.31
C THR A 16 13.97 -0.06 -9.17
N GLY A 17 13.41 1.15 -9.20
CA GLY A 17 12.41 1.58 -8.23
C GLY A 17 11.24 0.61 -8.23
N CYS A 18 10.68 0.31 -7.04
CA CYS A 18 9.45 -0.47 -6.91
C CYS A 18 8.40 0.07 -7.89
N THR A 19 7.81 -0.82 -8.69
CA THR A 19 6.80 -0.47 -9.69
C THR A 19 5.56 0.09 -9.01
N ALA A 20 5.21 -0.45 -7.84
CA ALA A 20 4.12 -0.05 -6.97
C ALA A 20 4.60 0.79 -5.78
N THR A 21 3.86 1.84 -5.44
CA THR A 21 4.08 2.70 -4.27
C THR A 21 2.78 2.86 -3.50
N PHE A 22 2.85 2.56 -2.20
CA PHE A 22 1.76 2.77 -1.25
C PHE A 22 2.08 3.95 -0.35
N THR A 23 1.16 4.91 -0.25
CA THR A 23 1.21 5.98 0.74
C THR A 23 0.09 5.75 1.73
N ASN A 24 0.42 5.38 2.96
CA ASN A 24 -0.57 5.26 4.01
C ASN A 24 -1.03 6.65 4.44
N LEU A 25 -2.33 6.91 4.27
CA LEU A 25 -2.97 8.17 4.63
C LEU A 25 -3.67 8.10 5.98
N THR A 26 -3.70 6.90 6.58
CA THR A 26 -4.28 6.65 7.90
C THR A 26 -3.42 7.28 9.00
N PRO A 27 -4.02 8.01 9.96
CA PRO A 27 -3.35 8.36 11.20
C PRO A 27 -2.84 7.12 11.93
N THR A 28 -1.62 7.16 12.44
CA THR A 28 -1.04 6.02 13.20
C THR A 28 -1.71 5.82 14.56
N ARG A 29 -2.53 6.78 15.00
CA ARG A 29 -3.29 6.75 16.26
C ARG A 29 -4.72 7.18 15.99
N GLN A 30 -5.67 6.44 16.52
CA GLN A 30 -7.09 6.81 16.50
C GLN A 30 -7.69 6.62 17.89
N VAL A 31 -8.68 7.44 18.23
CA VAL A 31 -9.39 7.32 19.52
C VAL A 31 -10.40 6.19 19.42
N ARG A 32 -10.55 5.43 20.50
CA ARG A 32 -11.51 4.33 20.61
C ARG A 32 -12.92 4.82 20.29
N ASN A 33 -13.60 4.12 19.40
CA ASN A 33 -14.99 4.36 19.06
C ASN A 33 -15.88 3.19 19.52
N ALA A 34 -17.20 3.38 19.48
CA ALA A 34 -18.16 2.40 19.99
C ALA A 34 -18.21 1.12 19.15
N ASP A 35 -18.01 1.24 17.83
CA ASP A 35 -18.19 0.13 16.89
C ASP A 35 -16.92 -0.72 16.71
N ASN A 36 -15.79 -0.26 17.25
CA ASN A 36 -14.48 -0.90 17.11
C ASN A 36 -14.03 -1.11 15.64
N LEU A 37 -14.55 -0.28 14.74
CA LEU A 37 -14.20 -0.24 13.32
C LEU A 37 -13.46 1.05 13.02
N TYR A 38 -12.23 0.94 12.51
CA TYR A 38 -11.36 2.09 12.33
C TYR A 38 -11.12 2.35 10.85
N PRO A 39 -11.40 3.57 10.36
CA PRO A 39 -11.13 3.92 8.98
C PRO A 39 -9.63 3.87 8.70
N VAL A 40 -9.28 3.20 7.61
CA VAL A 40 -7.93 3.20 7.06
C VAL A 40 -8.00 3.60 5.59
N GLU A 41 -6.97 4.30 5.14
CA GLU A 41 -6.91 4.88 3.82
C GLU A 41 -5.51 4.79 3.23
N VAL A 42 -5.45 4.51 1.93
CA VAL A 42 -4.21 4.37 1.19
C VAL A 42 -4.30 5.02 -0.18
N GLN A 43 -3.20 5.63 -0.60
CA GLN A 43 -2.98 5.99 -1.99
C GLN A 43 -2.06 4.96 -2.65
N PHE A 44 -2.45 4.43 -3.80
CA PHE A 44 -1.65 3.49 -4.57
C PHE A 44 -1.27 4.08 -5.93
N ASN A 45 0.02 4.14 -6.20
CA ASN A 45 0.58 4.60 -7.46
C ASN A 45 1.42 3.50 -8.11
N SER A 46 1.36 3.36 -9.44
CA SER A 46 2.19 2.42 -10.17
C SER A 46 2.88 3.11 -11.35
N ARG A 47 4.16 2.77 -11.57
CA ARG A 47 4.93 3.14 -12.77
C ARG A 47 4.73 2.18 -13.92
N GLN A 48 4.02 1.07 -13.71
CA GLN A 48 3.72 0.08 -14.74
C GLN A 48 2.64 0.62 -15.69
N GLN A 49 3.06 1.07 -16.88
CA GLN A 49 2.15 1.64 -17.88
C GLN A 49 1.10 0.64 -18.41
N SER A 50 1.42 -0.66 -18.37
CA SER A 50 0.52 -1.71 -18.85
C SER A 50 -0.54 -2.14 -17.82
N LEU A 51 -0.50 -1.60 -16.60
CA LEU A 51 -1.47 -1.89 -15.55
C LEU A 51 -2.87 -1.42 -15.97
N ARG A 52 -3.88 -2.27 -15.76
CA ARG A 52 -5.29 -1.97 -16.01
C ARG A 52 -5.94 -1.46 -14.73
N TRP A 53 -5.96 -0.14 -14.54
CA TRP A 53 -6.42 0.50 -13.30
C TRP A 53 -7.83 0.07 -12.84
N HIS A 54 -8.75 -0.15 -13.77
CA HIS A 54 -10.12 -0.57 -13.47
C HIS A 54 -10.24 -2.02 -12.95
N THR A 55 -9.16 -2.81 -13.00
CA THR A 55 -9.12 -4.20 -12.51
C THR A 55 -8.58 -4.32 -11.10
N ILE A 56 -8.17 -3.20 -10.49
CA ILE A 56 -7.62 -3.20 -9.14
C ILE A 56 -8.67 -3.71 -8.16
N GLN A 57 -8.31 -4.76 -7.43
CA GLN A 57 -9.02 -5.32 -6.29
C GLN A 57 -8.20 -5.04 -5.02
N PRO A 58 -8.61 -4.04 -4.22
CA PRO A 58 -7.88 -3.60 -3.04
C PRO A 58 -8.36 -4.30 -1.77
N PHE A 59 -7.42 -4.77 -0.95
CA PHE A 59 -7.69 -5.44 0.31
C PHE A 59 -6.82 -4.89 1.44
N ILE A 60 -7.38 -4.88 2.66
CA ILE A 60 -6.65 -4.72 3.90
C ILE A 60 -6.44 -6.11 4.50
N LEU A 61 -5.18 -6.49 4.70
CA LEU A 61 -4.83 -7.75 5.33
C LEU A 61 -4.63 -7.52 6.83
N VAL A 62 -5.41 -8.21 7.66
CA VAL A 62 -5.36 -8.15 9.13
C VAL A 62 -5.32 -9.57 9.66
N GLY A 63 -4.17 -10.02 10.18
CA GLY A 63 -3.97 -11.44 10.49
C GLY A 63 -4.15 -12.28 9.22
N ASP A 64 -5.11 -13.22 9.27
CA ASP A 64 -5.47 -14.10 8.15
C ASP A 64 -6.67 -13.58 7.33
N GLU A 65 -7.24 -12.43 7.70
CA GLU A 65 -8.40 -11.85 7.04
C GLU A 65 -7.99 -10.87 5.93
N ALA A 66 -8.73 -10.91 4.81
CA ALA A 66 -8.62 -9.96 3.70
C ALA A 66 -9.93 -9.16 3.58
N LEU A 67 -9.91 -7.91 4.01
CA LEU A 67 -11.07 -7.02 4.04
C LEU A 67 -11.09 -6.16 2.77
N PRO A 68 -12.16 -6.18 1.96
CA PRO A 68 -12.21 -5.40 0.73
C PRO A 68 -12.25 -3.90 1.01
N MET A 69 -11.56 -3.12 0.19
CA MET A 69 -11.62 -1.66 0.22
C MET A 69 -12.52 -1.12 -0.89
N ARG A 70 -12.96 0.12 -0.74
CA ARG A 70 -13.69 0.85 -1.78
C ARG A 70 -12.88 2.04 -2.27
N PRO A 71 -13.04 2.46 -3.53
CA PRO A 71 -12.45 3.70 -4.02
C PRO A 71 -13.03 4.90 -3.26
N THR A 72 -12.17 5.83 -2.87
CA THR A 72 -12.62 7.10 -2.28
C THR A 72 -13.28 7.96 -3.36
N PRO A 73 -14.49 8.50 -3.12
CA PRO A 73 -15.21 9.30 -4.12
C PRO A 73 -14.35 10.46 -4.66
N LEU A 74 -14.45 10.70 -5.97
CA LEU A 74 -13.75 11.77 -6.70
C LEU A 74 -12.21 11.66 -6.73
N MET A 75 -11.64 10.54 -6.27
CA MET A 75 -10.20 10.29 -6.24
C MET A 75 -9.83 9.14 -7.17
N LYS A 76 -8.69 9.25 -7.88
CA LYS A 76 -8.30 8.28 -8.93
C LYS A 76 -7.48 7.09 -8.43
N ASN A 77 -6.80 7.27 -7.31
CA ASN A 77 -5.74 6.38 -6.83
C ASN A 77 -5.78 6.23 -5.31
N ARG A 78 -6.97 6.34 -4.72
CA ARG A 78 -7.18 6.34 -3.28
C ARG A 78 -8.32 5.41 -2.91
N TRP A 79 -8.09 4.63 -1.86
CA TRP A 79 -9.00 3.63 -1.37
C TRP A 79 -9.12 3.73 0.14
N GLU A 80 -10.32 3.43 0.62
CA GLU A 80 -10.68 3.47 2.04
C GLU A 80 -11.36 2.15 2.44
N GLY A 81 -11.19 1.78 3.71
CA GLY A 81 -11.84 0.62 4.29
C GLY A 81 -11.89 0.72 5.81
N LEU A 82 -12.43 -0.31 6.45
CA LEU A 82 -12.57 -0.39 7.89
C LEU A 82 -11.76 -1.57 8.41
N VAL A 83 -10.99 -1.34 9.47
CA VAL A 83 -10.27 -2.38 10.19
C VAL A 83 -10.97 -2.65 11.52
N PRO A 84 -11.45 -3.89 11.77
CA PRO A 84 -11.93 -4.28 13.08
C PRO A 84 -10.75 -4.40 14.04
N VAL A 85 -10.88 -3.80 15.22
CA VAL A 85 -9.90 -3.96 16.29
C VAL A 85 -10.64 -4.46 17.53
N PRO A 86 -10.29 -5.64 18.07
CA PRO A 86 -10.96 -6.14 19.28
C PRO A 86 -10.99 -5.09 20.39
N ALA A 87 -12.11 -5.01 21.14
CA ALA A 87 -12.30 -3.98 22.16
C ALA A 87 -11.19 -3.96 23.23
N ALA A 88 -10.61 -5.12 23.55
CA ALA A 88 -9.50 -5.25 24.50
C ALA A 88 -8.12 -4.89 23.89
N ALA A 89 -8.00 -4.80 22.56
CA ALA A 89 -6.75 -4.49 21.88
C ALA A 89 -6.53 -2.97 21.79
N SER A 90 -5.30 -2.54 22.02
CA SER A 90 -4.85 -1.15 21.86
C SER A 90 -4.05 -0.95 20.56
N ARG A 91 -3.91 -2.00 19.76
CA ARG A 91 -3.11 -2.00 18.53
C ARG A 91 -3.60 -3.07 17.56
N VAL A 92 -3.51 -2.73 16.28
CA VAL A 92 -3.67 -3.68 15.17
C VAL A 92 -2.56 -3.47 14.15
N GLU A 93 -2.08 -4.56 13.57
CA GLU A 93 -1.15 -4.54 12.44
C GLU A 93 -1.87 -4.93 11.17
N TYR A 94 -1.56 -4.26 10.07
CA TYR A 94 -2.20 -4.53 8.79
C TYR A 94 -1.30 -4.22 7.61
N ARG A 95 -1.69 -4.71 6.42
CA ARG A 95 -1.08 -4.38 5.12
C ARG A 95 -2.16 -4.07 4.11
N TYR A 96 -1.80 -3.37 3.04
CA TYR A 96 -2.63 -3.27 1.84
C TYR A 96 -2.12 -4.24 0.80
N LYS A 97 -3.04 -4.98 0.16
CA LYS A 97 -2.76 -5.83 -1.00
C LYS A 97 -3.65 -5.39 -2.15
N PHE A 98 -3.04 -5.12 -3.30
CA PHE A 98 -3.72 -4.70 -4.51
C PHE A 98 -3.49 -5.76 -5.57
N GLU A 99 -4.53 -6.50 -5.90
CA GLU A 99 -4.52 -7.45 -7.03
C GLU A 99 -4.97 -6.69 -8.28
N TYR A 100 -4.33 -6.94 -9.41
CA TYR A 100 -4.64 -6.24 -10.66
C TYR A 100 -4.21 -7.05 -11.87
N ASP A 101 -4.78 -6.69 -13.02
CA ASP A 101 -4.32 -7.20 -14.30
C ASP A 101 -3.46 -6.17 -15.05
N TYR A 102 -2.60 -6.68 -15.90
CA TYR A 102 -1.77 -5.89 -16.79
C TYR A 102 -1.66 -6.53 -18.18
N ASN A 103 -1.33 -5.71 -19.17
CA ASN A 103 -1.02 -6.19 -20.52
C ASN A 103 0.45 -6.57 -20.59
N ASP A 104 0.74 -7.85 -20.79
CA ASP A 104 2.04 -8.34 -21.21
C ASP A 104 2.10 -8.39 -22.75
N PHE A 105 3.20 -8.86 -23.33
CA PHE A 105 3.35 -9.03 -24.77
C PHE A 105 2.30 -9.99 -25.36
N GLY A 106 1.17 -9.42 -25.81
CA GLY A 106 0.07 -10.12 -26.46
C GLY A 106 -0.91 -10.84 -25.51
N ALA A 107 -0.66 -10.86 -24.19
CA ALA A 107 -1.51 -11.56 -23.23
C ALA A 107 -1.87 -10.68 -22.02
N ARG A 108 -3.07 -10.88 -21.47
CA ARG A 108 -3.46 -10.35 -20.16
C ARG A 108 -2.89 -11.26 -19.07
N LYS A 109 -2.25 -10.68 -18.06
CA LYS A 109 -1.76 -11.39 -16.87
C LYS A 109 -2.22 -10.69 -15.60
N SER A 110 -2.27 -11.44 -14.51
CA SER A 110 -2.59 -10.94 -13.17
C SER A 110 -1.32 -10.85 -12.34
N ASP A 111 -1.25 -9.85 -11.48
CA ASP A 111 -0.17 -9.65 -10.51
C ASP A 111 -0.75 -9.01 -9.24
N SER A 112 0.09 -8.85 -8.22
CA SER A 112 -0.30 -8.14 -7.00
C SER A 112 0.83 -7.29 -6.43
N ALA A 113 0.45 -6.20 -5.79
CA ALA A 113 1.35 -5.37 -5.02
C ALA A 113 0.98 -5.45 -3.54
N LEU A 114 2.00 -5.54 -2.68
CA LEU A 114 1.84 -5.62 -1.23
C LEU A 114 2.56 -4.44 -0.57
N SER A 115 1.89 -3.75 0.35
CA SER A 115 2.50 -2.68 1.12
C SER A 115 3.44 -3.22 2.21
N PRO A 116 4.30 -2.37 2.78
CA PRO A 116 4.90 -2.62 4.08
C PRO A 116 3.83 -2.85 5.16
N LYS A 117 4.24 -3.38 6.31
CA LYS A 117 3.39 -3.50 7.49
C LYS A 117 3.16 -2.13 8.12
N TYR A 118 1.90 -1.82 8.43
CA TYR A 118 1.50 -0.65 9.19
C TYR A 118 0.95 -1.05 10.56
N GLU A 119 1.04 -0.13 11.51
CA GLU A 119 0.50 -0.27 12.87
C GLU A 119 -0.50 0.86 13.10
N LEU A 120 -1.70 0.53 13.56
CA LEU A 120 -2.68 1.47 14.09
C LEU A 120 -2.80 1.28 15.59
N ARG A 121 -2.62 2.36 16.34
CA ARG A 121 -2.78 2.40 17.80
C ARG A 121 -4.13 2.99 18.18
N ILE A 122 -4.83 2.31 19.07
CA ILE A 122 -6.10 2.77 19.62
C ILE A 122 -5.83 3.43 20.97
N LEU A 123 -6.22 4.69 21.08
CA LEU A 123 -6.13 5.47 22.31
C LEU A 123 -7.48 5.47 22.99
N ASP A 124 -7.51 5.21 24.30
CA ASP A 124 -8.74 5.40 25.06
C ASP A 124 -9.06 6.89 25.15
N ALA A 125 -10.35 7.23 25.03
CA ALA A 125 -10.81 8.60 25.26
C ALA A 125 -10.60 8.96 26.74
N LYS A 126 -10.14 10.19 26.99
CA LYS A 126 -9.95 10.71 28.35
C LYS A 126 -11.27 11.18 28.94
#